data_AF-Q6XIW9-F1
#
_entry.id   AF-Q6XIW9-F1
#
_cell.length_a   1.000
_cell.length_b   1.000
_cell.length_c   1.000
_cell.angle_alpha   90.00
_cell.angle_beta   90.00
_cell.angle_gamma   90.00
#
_symmetry.space_group_name_H-M   'P 1'
#
loop_
_entity.id
_entity.type
_entity.pdbx_description
1 polymer ?
#
loop_
_entity_poly.entity_id
_entity_poly.type
_entity_poly.pdbx_seq_one_letter_code
_entity_poly.pdbx_strand_id
1 'polypeptide(L)'
;RTNCSNCSKGLELQNGECRTTCADGYYSDRGICAKCYLSCHTCSGPRRNQCVQCPAGWQLAAGECHPECPEGFYKSDFGCQKCHHYCKTCNDAGPLACTSCPPHSMLDGGLCMECLSSQYYDTTSATCKTCHDSCRSCFGPGQFSCKACVPPLHLDQLNSQCVSCCQNQTLAEKTSSAACCNCDG
;
A
#
# COMPACT_ATOMS: atom_id res chain seq x y z
N ARG A 1 53.85 14.57 7.17
CA ARG A 1 53.52 14.10 8.54
C ARG A 1 52.00 13.91 8.59
N THR A 2 51.51 12.68 8.53
CA THR A 2 50.09 12.30 8.38
C THR A 2 49.42 12.14 9.75
N ASN A 3 49.19 13.26 10.43
CA ASN A 3 48.50 13.26 11.73
C ASN A 3 47.79 14.61 11.94
N CYS A 4 46.90 14.94 10.99
CA CYS A 4 46.12 16.15 11.03
C CYS A 4 44.94 15.98 12.00
N SER A 5 44.70 16.99 12.83
CA SER A 5 43.56 17.03 13.76
C SER A 5 42.53 18.10 13.41
N ASN A 6 42.84 19.01 12.48
CA ASN A 6 41.95 20.08 12.05
C ASN A 6 42.24 20.48 10.60
N CYS A 7 41.18 20.67 9.82
CA CYS A 7 41.27 20.99 8.40
C CYS A 7 40.86 22.44 8.13
N SER A 8 41.51 23.06 7.15
CA SER A 8 41.08 24.37 6.65
C SER A 8 39.63 24.32 6.14
N LYS A 9 38.94 25.45 6.18
CA LYS A 9 37.52 25.53 5.77
C LYS A 9 37.33 24.99 4.34
N GLY A 10 36.38 24.06 4.18
CA GLY A 10 36.09 23.39 2.90
C GLY A 10 36.86 22.09 2.66
N LEU A 11 37.65 21.63 3.64
CA LEU A 11 38.27 20.31 3.66
C LEU A 11 37.68 19.46 4.77
N GLU A 12 37.66 18.15 4.54
CA GLU A 12 37.10 17.13 5.40
C GLU A 12 38.20 16.28 6.01
N LEU A 13 38.16 16.06 7.32
CA LEU A 13 39.11 15.21 8.03
C LEU A 13 38.76 13.73 7.86
N GLN A 14 39.71 12.94 7.34
CA GLN A 14 39.58 11.49 7.22
C GLN A 14 40.91 10.80 7.52
N ASN A 15 40.93 9.91 8.53
CA ASN A 15 42.11 9.13 8.92
C ASN A 15 43.40 9.97 9.11
N GLY A 16 43.27 11.19 9.66
CA GLY A 16 44.41 12.08 9.89
C GLY A 16 44.88 12.86 8.66
N GLU A 17 44.10 12.87 7.57
CA GLU A 17 44.35 13.64 6.35
C GLU A 17 43.16 14.56 6.05
N CYS A 18 43.43 15.75 5.50
CA CYS A 18 42.40 16.65 5.00
C CYS A 18 42.18 16.41 3.52
N ARG A 19 40.93 16.17 3.13
CA ARG A 19 40.53 15.85 1.76
C ARG A 19 39.45 16.82 1.29
N THR A 20 39.36 17.08 -0.01
CA THR A 20 38.30 17.91 -0.58
C THR A 20 36.94 17.21 -0.59
N THR A 21 36.96 15.89 -0.67
CA THR A 21 35.78 15.02 -0.65
C THR A 21 36.07 13.77 0.15
N CYS A 22 35.09 13.31 0.92
CA CYS A 22 35.20 12.03 1.63
C CYS A 22 35.34 10.86 0.64
N ALA A 23 36.11 9.84 1.01
CA ALA A 23 36.17 8.61 0.24
C ALA A 23 34.82 7.87 0.22
N ASP A 24 34.62 6.99 -0.76
CA ASP A 24 33.44 6.14 -0.84
C ASP A 24 33.21 5.37 0.47
N GLY A 25 31.94 5.17 0.83
CA GLY A 25 31.53 4.65 2.13
C GLY A 25 31.54 5.69 3.26
N TYR A 26 31.83 6.96 2.97
CA TYR A 26 31.77 8.06 3.93
C TYR A 26 31.01 9.28 3.37
N TYR A 27 30.42 10.07 4.25
CA TYR A 27 29.79 11.36 3.94
C TYR A 27 30.41 12.47 4.79
N SER A 28 30.30 13.72 4.32
CA SER A 28 30.74 14.89 5.09
C SER A 28 29.75 15.19 6.21
N ASP A 29 30.25 15.18 7.44
CA ASP A 29 29.55 15.66 8.62
C ASP A 29 30.42 16.71 9.33
N ARG A 30 30.06 17.99 9.15
CA ARG A 30 30.69 19.13 9.84
C ARG A 30 32.22 19.17 9.72
N GLY A 31 32.78 18.89 8.54
CA GLY A 31 34.23 18.91 8.31
C GLY A 31 34.94 17.61 8.65
N ILE A 32 34.20 16.53 8.95
CA ILE A 32 34.73 15.19 9.24
C ILE A 32 34.03 14.18 8.33
N CYS A 33 34.78 13.23 7.81
CA CYS A 33 34.21 12.11 7.06
C CYS A 33 33.66 11.05 8.00
N ALA A 34 32.33 10.96 8.11
CA ALA A 34 31.63 9.94 8.88
C ALA A 34 31.20 8.77 7.98
N LYS A 35 31.16 7.55 8.53
CA LYS A 35 30.80 6.35 7.75
C LYS A 35 29.33 6.37 7.34
N CYS A 36 29.06 5.87 6.14
CA CYS A 36 27.72 5.54 5.67
C CYS A 36 27.10 4.37 6.44
N TYR A 37 25.79 4.19 6.30
CA TYR A 37 25.13 2.96 6.72
C TYR A 37 25.68 1.76 5.95
N LEU A 38 25.78 0.58 6.59
CA LEU A 38 26.52 -0.58 6.07
C LEU A 38 26.04 -1.11 4.72
N SER A 39 24.79 -0.85 4.35
CA SER A 39 24.20 -1.31 3.08
C SER A 39 24.48 -0.37 1.91
N CYS A 40 25.04 0.82 2.14
CA CYS A 40 25.33 1.80 1.10
C CYS A 40 26.76 1.65 0.57
N HIS A 41 26.96 1.89 -0.73
CA HIS A 41 28.30 2.10 -1.28
C HIS A 41 28.74 3.56 -1.10
N THR A 42 27.87 4.51 -1.41
CA THR A 42 28.00 5.94 -1.08
C THR A 42 26.69 6.46 -0.49
N CYS A 43 26.75 7.54 0.28
CA CYS A 43 25.58 8.08 0.98
C CYS A 43 25.62 9.60 1.10
N SER A 44 24.46 10.20 1.30
CA SER A 44 24.30 11.62 1.63
C SER A 44 24.14 11.86 3.13
N GLY A 45 24.14 10.80 3.95
CA GLY A 45 23.94 10.88 5.39
C GLY A 45 24.02 9.51 6.08
N PRO A 46 23.84 9.47 7.41
CA PRO A 46 24.10 8.28 8.21
C PRO A 46 22.98 7.21 8.14
N ARG A 47 21.80 7.54 7.61
CA ARG A 47 20.64 6.64 7.67
C ARG A 47 20.62 5.66 6.50
N ARG A 48 19.98 4.50 6.72
CA ARG A 48 19.81 3.44 5.71
C ARG A 48 19.11 3.88 4.41
N ASN A 49 18.26 4.90 4.49
CA ASN A 49 17.51 5.48 3.36
C ASN A 49 18.18 6.74 2.78
N GLN A 50 19.46 6.94 3.07
CA GLN A 50 20.27 8.04 2.55
C GLN A 50 21.42 7.51 1.68
N CYS A 51 21.27 6.30 1.14
CA CYS A 51 22.21 5.78 0.15
C CYS A 51 22.06 6.57 -1.17
N VAL A 52 23.20 6.85 -1.81
CA VAL A 52 23.27 7.49 -3.14
C VAL A 52 23.66 6.45 -4.19
N GLN A 53 24.55 5.53 -3.84
CA GLN A 53 24.89 4.37 -4.67
C GLN A 53 24.90 3.10 -3.83
N CYS A 54 24.57 1.99 -4.48
CA CYS A 54 24.52 0.68 -3.86
C CYS A 54 25.74 -0.17 -4.23
N PRO A 55 26.07 -1.18 -3.42
CA PRO A 55 27.07 -2.18 -3.78
C PRO A 55 26.75 -2.85 -5.13
N ALA A 56 27.76 -3.37 -5.81
CA ALA A 56 27.58 -4.03 -7.11
C ALA A 56 26.51 -5.14 -7.04
N GLY A 57 25.59 -5.13 -8.01
CA GLY A 57 24.46 -6.06 -8.08
C GLY A 57 23.20 -5.64 -7.31
N TRP A 58 23.32 -4.69 -6.36
CA TRP A 58 22.18 -4.19 -5.59
C TRP A 58 21.49 -3.03 -6.31
N GLN A 59 20.21 -2.85 -6.02
CA GLN A 59 19.36 -1.84 -6.61
C GLN A 59 19.04 -0.74 -5.58
N LEU A 60 19.08 0.52 -6.04
CA LEU A 60 18.64 1.66 -5.24
C LEU A 60 17.13 1.82 -5.38
N ALA A 61 16.41 1.78 -4.25
CA ALA A 61 14.97 2.04 -4.17
C ALA A 61 14.70 3.06 -3.06
N ALA A 62 14.20 4.24 -3.42
CA ALA A 62 13.85 5.31 -2.47
C ALA A 62 14.96 5.65 -1.44
N GLY A 63 16.23 5.62 -1.87
CA GLY A 63 17.39 5.91 -1.02
C GLY A 63 17.91 4.72 -0.21
N GLU A 64 17.31 3.54 -0.34
CA GLU A 64 17.75 2.30 0.28
C GLU A 64 18.32 1.32 -0.77
N CYS A 65 19.29 0.52 -0.35
CA CYS A 65 19.86 -0.51 -1.21
C CYS A 65 19.23 -1.87 -0.92
N HIS A 66 18.76 -2.54 -1.97
CA HIS A 66 18.15 -3.86 -1.91
C HIS A 66 18.81 -4.82 -2.91
N PRO A 67 18.85 -6.14 -2.64
CA PRO A 67 19.35 -7.11 -3.62
C PRO A 67 18.51 -7.13 -4.92
N GLU A 68 17.19 -6.96 -4.77
CA GLU A 68 16.22 -6.85 -5.86
C GLU A 68 15.22 -5.72 -5.56
N CYS A 69 14.46 -5.27 -6.55
CA CYS A 69 13.47 -4.22 -6.31
C CYS A 69 12.38 -4.69 -5.32
N PRO A 70 12.15 -3.96 -4.23
CA PRO A 70 11.13 -4.33 -3.25
C PRO A 70 9.72 -4.17 -3.82
N GLU A 71 8.74 -4.74 -3.12
CA GLU A 71 7.32 -4.62 -3.48
C GLU A 71 6.90 -3.15 -3.65
N GLY A 72 6.10 -2.86 -4.68
CA GLY A 72 5.72 -1.50 -5.06
C GLY A 72 6.78 -0.77 -5.90
N PHE A 73 7.84 -1.46 -6.32
CA PHE A 73 8.83 -0.96 -7.29
C PHE A 73 9.02 -1.95 -8.44
N TYR A 74 9.36 -1.43 -9.61
CA TYR A 74 9.78 -2.20 -10.77
C TYR A 74 11.21 -1.83 -11.16
N LYS A 75 11.91 -2.76 -11.82
CA LYS A 75 13.27 -2.55 -12.30
C LYS A 75 13.24 -1.73 -13.60
N SER A 76 14.07 -0.70 -13.67
CA SER A 76 14.31 0.11 -14.86
C SER A 76 15.81 0.27 -15.13
N ASP A 77 16.18 0.93 -16.23
CA ASP A 77 17.57 1.29 -16.53
C ASP A 77 18.19 2.24 -15.49
N PHE A 78 17.36 2.94 -14.71
CA PHE A 78 17.76 3.89 -13.68
C PHE A 78 17.63 3.30 -12.25
N GLY A 79 17.54 1.98 -12.12
CA GLY A 79 17.30 1.29 -10.85
C GLY A 79 15.81 1.08 -10.55
N CYS A 80 15.45 0.96 -9.28
CA CYS A 80 14.07 0.66 -8.88
C CYS A 80 13.20 1.91 -8.91
N GLN A 81 12.19 1.90 -9.77
CA GLN A 81 11.22 2.97 -9.89
C GLN A 81 9.91 2.56 -9.22
N LYS A 82 9.25 3.51 -8.57
CA LYS A 82 8.02 3.23 -7.85
C LYS A 82 6.89 2.94 -8.83
N CYS A 83 6.08 1.94 -8.52
CA CYS A 83 4.85 1.67 -9.25
C CYS A 83 3.91 2.86 -9.21
N HIS A 84 3.01 2.93 -10.20
CA HIS A 84 1.90 3.89 -10.16
C HIS A 84 1.07 3.67 -8.88
N HIS A 85 0.56 4.74 -8.27
CA HIS A 85 -0.08 4.68 -6.93
C HIS A 85 -1.37 3.84 -6.87
N TYR A 86 -1.94 3.46 -8.02
CA TYR A 86 -3.10 2.56 -8.12
C TYR A 86 -2.70 1.08 -8.06
N CYS A 87 -1.43 0.75 -8.28
CA CYS A 87 -0.94 -0.62 -8.26
C CYS A 87 -0.39 -0.98 -6.89
N LYS A 88 -0.56 -2.24 -6.49
CA LYS A 88 0.21 -2.82 -5.38
C LYS A 88 1.58 -3.29 -5.87
N THR A 89 1.60 -4.01 -7.00
CA THR A 89 2.83 -4.36 -7.73
C THR A 89 2.66 -4.05 -9.21
N CYS A 90 3.78 -3.84 -9.91
CA CYS A 90 3.82 -3.51 -11.33
C CYS A 90 5.05 -4.14 -11.99
N ASN A 91 5.06 -4.20 -13.31
CA ASN A 91 6.22 -4.64 -14.10
C ASN A 91 6.84 -3.51 -14.94
N ASP A 92 6.19 -2.36 -15.05
CA ASP A 92 6.63 -1.21 -15.84
C ASP A 92 6.02 0.09 -15.28
N ALA A 93 6.30 1.21 -15.95
CA ALA A 93 5.77 2.53 -15.67
C ALA A 93 4.27 2.65 -15.98
N GLY A 94 3.59 3.52 -15.23
CA GLY A 94 2.23 3.95 -15.54
C GLY A 94 1.13 3.05 -14.97
N PRO A 95 -0.15 3.45 -15.15
CA PRO A 95 -1.29 2.81 -14.49
C PRO A 95 -1.75 1.50 -15.13
N LEU A 96 -1.31 1.19 -16.36
CA LEU A 96 -1.66 -0.04 -17.10
C LEU A 96 -0.65 -1.18 -16.90
N ALA A 97 0.40 -0.94 -16.12
CA ALA A 97 1.47 -1.90 -15.86
C ALA A 97 1.31 -2.63 -14.52
N CYS A 98 0.10 -2.60 -13.92
CA CYS A 98 -0.13 -3.28 -12.67
C CYS A 98 -0.08 -4.81 -12.86
N THR A 99 0.57 -5.50 -11.93
CA THR A 99 0.59 -6.96 -11.84
C THR A 99 -0.20 -7.47 -10.64
N SER A 100 -0.47 -6.60 -9.65
CA SER A 100 -1.42 -6.86 -8.58
C SER A 100 -2.01 -5.56 -8.07
N CYS A 101 -3.18 -5.68 -7.44
CA CYS A 101 -3.96 -4.54 -6.98
C CYS A 101 -4.01 -4.43 -5.45
N PRO A 102 -4.24 -3.22 -4.92
CA PRO A 102 -4.58 -3.01 -3.52
C PRO A 102 -5.83 -3.83 -3.12
N PRO A 103 -6.09 -4.02 -1.81
CA PRO A 103 -7.31 -4.68 -1.35
C PRO A 103 -8.58 -4.03 -1.93
N HIS A 104 -9.61 -4.85 -2.18
CA HIS A 104 -10.90 -4.42 -2.76
C HIS A 104 -10.85 -3.89 -4.20
N SER A 105 -9.78 -4.19 -4.93
CA SER A 105 -9.65 -3.89 -6.36
C SER A 105 -9.36 -5.16 -7.15
N MET A 106 -9.90 -5.26 -8.36
CA MET A 106 -9.57 -6.32 -9.30
C MET A 106 -8.59 -5.84 -10.37
N LEU A 107 -7.74 -6.73 -10.85
CA LEU A 107 -6.85 -6.49 -11.97
C LEU A 107 -7.58 -6.79 -13.28
N ASP A 108 -7.65 -5.82 -14.19
CA ASP A 108 -8.23 -5.98 -15.52
C ASP A 108 -7.34 -5.31 -16.56
N GLY A 109 -6.82 -6.09 -17.51
CA GLY A 109 -5.96 -5.58 -18.59
C GLY A 109 -4.73 -4.79 -18.13
N GLY A 110 -4.20 -5.06 -16.93
CA GLY A 110 -3.07 -4.33 -16.33
C GLY A 110 -3.46 -3.08 -15.54
N LEU A 111 -4.75 -2.76 -15.44
CA LEU A 111 -5.29 -1.69 -14.62
C LEU A 111 -5.95 -2.26 -13.35
N CYS A 112 -5.80 -1.55 -12.23
CA CYS A 112 -6.55 -1.87 -11.02
C CYS A 112 -7.85 -1.08 -10.98
N MET A 113 -8.97 -1.80 -10.87
CA MET A 113 -10.32 -1.24 -10.76
C MET A 113 -10.92 -1.58 -9.41
N GLU A 114 -11.35 -0.57 -8.66
CA GLU A 114 -12.07 -0.76 -7.39
C GLU A 114 -13.44 -1.40 -7.63
N CYS A 115 -13.85 -2.30 -6.73
CA CYS A 115 -15.19 -2.87 -6.81
C CYS A 115 -16.24 -1.78 -6.58
N LEU A 116 -17.27 -1.75 -7.44
CA LEU A 116 -18.40 -0.85 -7.29
C LEU A 116 -19.16 -1.14 -5.99
N SER A 117 -19.94 -0.17 -5.51
CA SER A 117 -20.73 -0.34 -4.27
C SER A 117 -21.70 -1.53 -4.31
N SER A 118 -22.19 -1.90 -5.50
CA SER A 118 -23.06 -3.06 -5.74
C SER A 118 -22.31 -4.37 -5.95
N GLN A 119 -21.01 -4.39 -5.65
CA GLN A 119 -20.13 -5.53 -5.78
C GLN A 119 -19.35 -5.75 -4.49
N TYR A 120 -18.86 -6.97 -4.30
CA TYR A 120 -17.90 -7.33 -3.27
C TYR A 120 -16.65 -7.93 -3.91
N TYR A 121 -15.51 -7.76 -3.26
CA TYR A 121 -14.27 -8.39 -3.70
C TYR A 121 -14.23 -9.84 -3.22
N ASP A 122 -14.22 -10.78 -4.16
CA ASP A 122 -14.11 -12.20 -3.88
C ASP A 122 -12.64 -12.62 -3.84
N THR A 123 -12.12 -12.89 -2.64
CA THR A 123 -10.71 -13.22 -2.43
C THR A 123 -10.31 -14.55 -3.08
N THR A 124 -11.25 -15.46 -3.30
CA THR A 124 -10.98 -16.76 -3.94
C THR A 124 -10.73 -16.63 -5.43
N SER A 125 -11.50 -15.79 -6.12
CA SER A 125 -11.31 -15.54 -7.56
C SER A 125 -10.50 -14.29 -7.88
N ALA A 126 -10.20 -13.46 -6.87
CA ALA A 126 -9.56 -12.15 -7.02
C ALA A 126 -10.31 -11.21 -7.99
N THR A 127 -11.64 -11.31 -8.02
CA THR A 127 -12.51 -10.50 -8.89
C THR A 127 -13.61 -9.81 -8.10
N CYS A 128 -14.16 -8.73 -8.66
CA CYS A 128 -15.35 -8.11 -8.11
C CYS A 128 -16.59 -8.88 -8.59
N LYS A 129 -17.42 -9.34 -7.64
CA LYS A 129 -18.66 -10.07 -7.89
C LYS A 129 -19.86 -9.25 -7.42
N THR A 130 -20.97 -9.38 -8.13
CA THR A 130 -22.20 -8.67 -7.79
C THR A 130 -22.78 -9.13 -6.46
N CYS A 131 -23.36 -8.20 -5.72
CA CYS A 131 -24.16 -8.52 -4.55
C CYS A 131 -25.39 -9.34 -4.92
N HIS A 132 -26.04 -9.94 -3.91
CA HIS A 132 -27.38 -10.48 -4.07
C HIS A 132 -28.37 -9.38 -4.48
N ASP A 133 -29.38 -9.71 -5.29
CA ASP A 133 -30.30 -8.73 -5.91
C ASP A 133 -31.07 -7.87 -4.91
N SER A 134 -31.27 -8.36 -3.68
CA SER A 134 -31.91 -7.57 -2.60
C SER A 134 -30.98 -6.53 -1.97
N CYS A 135 -29.66 -6.68 -2.11
CA CYS A 135 -28.67 -5.77 -1.56
C CYS A 135 -28.30 -4.68 -2.59
N ARG A 136 -28.37 -3.41 -2.19
CA ARG A 136 -27.76 -2.30 -2.94
C ARG A 136 -26.23 -2.30 -2.79
N SER A 137 -25.73 -2.74 -1.64
CA SER A 137 -24.31 -2.94 -1.38
C SER A 137 -24.08 -4.07 -0.39
N CYS A 138 -22.92 -4.72 -0.43
CA CYS A 138 -22.63 -5.92 0.36
C CYS A 138 -21.16 -5.97 0.84
N PHE A 139 -20.87 -6.89 1.77
CA PHE A 139 -19.49 -7.27 2.15
C PHE A 139 -19.10 -8.66 1.64
N GLY A 140 -20.04 -9.40 1.05
CA GLY A 140 -19.84 -10.80 0.67
C GLY A 140 -20.99 -11.36 -0.16
N PRO A 141 -20.94 -12.67 -0.47
CA PRO A 141 -21.95 -13.34 -1.27
C PRO A 141 -23.28 -13.53 -0.53
N GLY A 142 -24.36 -13.64 -1.31
CA GLY A 142 -25.67 -14.09 -0.82
C GLY A 142 -26.46 -13.03 -0.05
N GLN A 143 -27.67 -13.41 0.37
CA GLN A 143 -28.67 -12.50 0.93
C GLN A 143 -28.37 -12.01 2.35
N PHE A 144 -27.44 -12.65 3.07
CA PHE A 144 -27.08 -12.36 4.46
C PHE A 144 -25.77 -11.55 4.58
N SER A 145 -25.35 -10.91 3.50
CA SER A 145 -24.12 -10.12 3.44
C SER A 145 -24.37 -8.68 2.98
N CYS A 146 -25.59 -8.18 3.16
CA CYS A 146 -25.97 -6.83 2.75
C CYS A 146 -25.41 -5.79 3.73
N LYS A 147 -24.93 -4.67 3.19
CA LYS A 147 -24.63 -3.43 3.91
C LYS A 147 -25.70 -2.35 3.72
N ALA A 148 -26.39 -2.39 2.57
CA ALA A 148 -27.50 -1.52 2.26
C ALA A 148 -28.46 -2.24 1.32
N CYS A 149 -29.73 -1.86 1.38
CA CYS A 149 -30.82 -2.53 0.66
C CYS A 149 -31.31 -1.73 -0.54
N VAL A 150 -31.79 -2.46 -1.55
CA VAL A 150 -32.53 -1.84 -2.66
C VAL A 150 -33.90 -1.41 -2.13
N PRO A 151 -34.37 -0.16 -2.36
CA PRO A 151 -35.72 0.24 -1.97
C PRO A 151 -36.79 -0.66 -2.61
N PRO A 152 -37.89 -1.00 -1.91
CA PRO A 152 -38.33 -0.56 -0.58
C PRO A 152 -37.87 -1.49 0.57
N LEU A 153 -36.86 -2.33 0.35
CA LEU A 153 -36.35 -3.22 1.40
C LEU A 153 -35.50 -2.43 2.39
N HIS A 154 -35.50 -2.90 3.64
CA HIS A 154 -34.71 -2.34 4.73
C HIS A 154 -33.75 -3.39 5.28
N LEU A 155 -32.65 -2.89 5.86
CA LEU A 155 -31.61 -3.75 6.41
C LEU A 155 -32.02 -4.28 7.78
N ASP A 156 -32.13 -5.58 7.90
CA ASP A 156 -32.05 -6.28 9.18
C ASP A 156 -30.57 -6.34 9.59
N GLN A 157 -30.16 -5.41 10.46
CA GLN A 157 -28.78 -5.32 10.94
C GLN A 157 -28.31 -6.59 11.66
N LEU A 158 -29.21 -7.35 12.28
CA LEU A 158 -28.84 -8.54 13.06
C LEU A 158 -28.41 -9.69 12.15
N ASN A 159 -29.13 -9.87 11.04
CA ASN A 159 -28.88 -10.96 10.09
C ASN A 159 -28.16 -10.48 8.81
N SER A 160 -27.85 -9.17 8.70
CA SER A 160 -27.27 -8.56 7.51
C SER A 160 -28.04 -8.88 6.23
N GLN A 161 -29.37 -8.92 6.32
CA GLN A 161 -30.27 -9.28 5.24
C GLN A 161 -31.24 -8.14 4.93
N CYS A 162 -31.60 -8.00 3.66
CA CYS A 162 -32.67 -7.10 3.24
C CYS A 162 -34.04 -7.77 3.31
N VAL A 163 -34.94 -7.17 4.08
CA VAL A 163 -36.31 -7.64 4.31
C VAL A 163 -37.30 -6.49 4.13
N SER A 164 -38.56 -6.79 3.83
CA SER A 164 -39.64 -5.80 3.91
C SER A 164 -39.94 -5.53 5.38
N CYS A 165 -39.84 -4.27 5.86
CA CYS A 165 -40.32 -3.98 7.21
C CYS A 165 -41.84 -4.20 7.26
N CYS A 166 -42.29 -4.90 8.30
CA CYS A 166 -43.72 -5.08 8.54
C CYS A 166 -44.37 -3.73 8.84
N GLN A 167 -44.96 -3.10 7.84
CA GLN A 167 -45.97 -2.07 8.06
C GLN A 167 -47.30 -2.77 8.40
N ASN A 168 -47.84 -2.44 9.57
CA ASN A 168 -49.09 -2.91 10.20
C ASN A 168 -48.98 -4.13 11.14
N GLN A 169 -48.71 -3.84 12.41
CA GLN A 169 -49.34 -4.60 13.48
C GLN A 169 -50.85 -4.29 13.47
N THR A 170 -51.67 -5.17 12.90
CA THR A 170 -53.01 -5.36 13.46
C THR A 170 -52.85 -6.28 14.66
N LEU A 171 -53.26 -5.81 15.83
CA LEU A 171 -53.32 -6.52 17.11
C LEU A 171 -54.15 -7.82 17.01
N ALA A 172 -53.58 -8.89 16.46
CA ALA A 172 -54.13 -10.24 16.54
C ALA A 172 -53.07 -11.25 16.06
N GLU A 173 -52.16 -11.63 16.94
CA GLU A 173 -51.64 -13.00 17.12
C GLU A 173 -50.37 -12.94 17.99
N LYS A 174 -50.59 -12.89 19.30
CA LYS A 174 -49.59 -13.28 20.28
C LYS A 174 -49.46 -14.81 20.26
N THR A 175 -48.76 -15.37 19.27
CA THR A 175 -48.19 -16.72 19.42
C THR A 175 -47.01 -16.91 18.46
N SER A 176 -45.84 -17.24 19.04
CA SER A 176 -44.59 -17.63 18.37
C SER A 176 -43.68 -16.51 17.81
N SER A 177 -42.75 -16.05 18.66
CA SER A 177 -41.36 -15.61 18.32
C SER A 177 -41.09 -14.97 16.95
N ALA A 178 -41.80 -13.91 16.58
CA ALA A 178 -41.42 -13.04 15.47
C ALA A 178 -40.90 -11.71 16.04
N ALA A 179 -39.58 -11.60 16.15
CA ALA A 179 -38.91 -10.34 16.44
C ALA A 179 -39.27 -9.34 15.32
N CYS A 180 -40.02 -8.30 15.65
CA CYS A 180 -40.23 -7.19 14.72
C CYS A 180 -38.85 -6.68 14.28
N CYS A 181 -38.63 -6.65 12.96
CA CYS A 181 -37.39 -6.18 12.35
C CYS A 181 -37.05 -4.79 12.90
N ASN A 182 -35.95 -4.68 13.63
CA ASN A 182 -35.36 -3.38 13.98
C ASN A 182 -34.68 -2.84 12.73
N CYS A 183 -35.50 -2.31 11.82
CA CYS A 183 -35.04 -1.70 10.58
C CYS A 183 -34.46 -0.32 10.88
N ASP A 184 -33.27 0.00 10.37
CA ASP A 184 -32.83 1.40 10.34
C ASP A 184 -33.81 2.22 9.51
N GLY A 185 -34.27 3.34 10.10
CA GLY A 185 -35.21 4.29 9.50
C GLY A 185 -34.59 5.17 8.44
#